data_AF-A0A7S2UT87-F1
#
_entry.id   AF-A0A7S2UT87-F1
#
_cell.length_a   1.000
_cell.length_b   1.000
_cell.length_c   1.000
_cell.angle_alpha   90.00
_cell.angle_beta   90.00
_cell.angle_gamma   90.00
#
_symmetry.space_group_name_H-M   'P 1'
#
loop_
_entity.id
_entity.type
_entity.pdbx_description
1 polymer ?
#
loop_
_entity_poly.entity_id
_entity_poly.type
_entity_poly.pdbx_seq_one_letter_code
_entity_poly.pdbx_strand_id
1 'polypeptide(L)'
;MATEDPCYAVTSGGVGYREFSCVIPSLERFYFEFEKKYDPIPVLSWMQNHSVMPITAVILYAVFMVVGRSAMKNRQAWSWRNILAVWNLSLSVFSWIGMFRTAPQLIYNLTTMSLRDNMCLDPQMTYGSGSSGLWVQLFILSKFPELFDTFFIVIHKKP
;
A
#
# COMPACT_ATOMS: atom_id res chain seq x y z
N MET A 1 -4.38 -25.49 30.01
CA MET A 1 -3.69 -24.20 30.10
C MET A 1 -3.13 -23.91 28.71
N ALA A 2 -3.90 -23.22 27.88
CA ALA A 2 -3.44 -22.81 26.56
C ALA A 2 -2.39 -21.72 26.79
N THR A 3 -1.16 -21.96 26.36
CA THR A 3 -0.12 -20.94 26.26
C THR A 3 -0.66 -19.84 25.34
N GLU A 4 -0.96 -18.66 25.89
CA GLU A 4 -1.21 -17.46 25.08
C GLU A 4 0.08 -17.20 24.29
N ASP A 5 0.08 -17.55 23.00
CA ASP A 5 1.20 -17.28 22.09
C ASP A 5 1.32 -15.75 21.96
N PRO A 6 2.40 -15.12 22.45
CA PRO A 6 2.53 -13.66 22.48
C PRO A 6 2.54 -13.04 21.08
N CYS A 7 2.75 -13.86 20.04
CA CYS A 7 2.78 -13.47 18.64
C CYS A 7 1.43 -13.63 17.92
N TYR A 8 0.40 -14.10 18.61
CA TYR A 8 -0.93 -14.34 18.04
C TYR A 8 -1.86 -13.15 18.32
N ALA A 9 -2.47 -12.62 17.27
CA ALA A 9 -3.42 -11.52 17.36
C ALA A 9 -4.68 -11.84 16.54
N VAL A 10 -5.80 -11.20 16.90
CA VAL A 10 -7.09 -11.40 16.23
C VAL A 10 -7.54 -10.06 15.65
N THR A 11 -7.88 -10.04 14.36
CA THR A 11 -8.44 -8.86 13.71
C THR A 11 -9.87 -8.60 14.18
N SER A 12 -10.42 -7.39 13.95
CA SER A 12 -11.83 -7.09 14.23
C SER A 12 -12.81 -7.97 13.44
N GLY A 13 -12.34 -8.66 12.40
CA GLY A 13 -13.10 -9.66 11.65
C GLY A 13 -13.21 -11.03 12.33
N GLY A 14 -12.59 -11.23 13.50
CA GLY A 14 -12.56 -12.51 14.22
C GLY A 14 -11.54 -13.51 13.65
N VAL A 15 -10.64 -13.04 12.80
CA VAL A 15 -9.66 -13.86 12.06
C VAL A 15 -8.30 -13.72 12.75
N GLY A 16 -7.76 -14.83 13.24
CA GLY A 16 -6.55 -14.83 14.08
C GLY A 16 -5.26 -15.10 13.31
N TYR A 17 -4.36 -14.13 13.27
CA TYR A 17 -3.11 -14.18 12.52
C TYR A 17 -1.90 -14.26 13.46
N ARG A 18 -0.77 -14.71 12.91
CA ARG A 18 0.53 -14.63 13.60
C ARG A 18 1.35 -13.49 13.03
N GLU A 19 1.83 -12.60 13.89
CA GLU A 19 2.68 -11.50 13.48
C GLU A 19 4.07 -12.01 13.11
N PHE A 20 4.45 -11.81 11.84
CA PHE A 20 5.72 -12.28 11.31
C PHE A 20 6.93 -11.67 12.04
N SER A 21 6.85 -10.39 12.42
CA SER A 21 7.95 -9.74 13.15
C SER A 21 8.24 -10.37 14.52
N CYS A 22 7.26 -11.08 15.10
CA CYS A 22 7.39 -11.77 16.38
C CYS A 22 7.95 -13.20 16.23
N VAL A 23 7.76 -13.83 15.06
CA VAL A 23 8.36 -15.15 14.73
C VAL A 23 9.88 -15.05 14.58
N ILE A 24 10.39 -13.90 14.11
CA ILE A 24 11.82 -13.67 13.93
C ILE A 24 12.29 -12.50 14.82
N PRO A 25 12.87 -12.78 16.00
CA PRO A 25 13.25 -11.75 16.97
C PRO A 25 14.24 -10.70 16.44
N SER A 26 15.05 -11.04 15.44
CA SER A 26 15.98 -10.08 14.81
C SER A 26 15.27 -9.01 13.97
N LEU A 27 14.10 -9.33 13.42
CA LEU A 27 13.29 -8.40 12.65
C LEU A 27 12.46 -7.52 13.56
N GLU A 28 12.01 -8.01 14.72
CA GLU A 28 11.15 -7.29 15.66
C GLU A 28 11.64 -5.87 15.96
N ARG A 29 12.95 -5.67 16.16
CA ARG A 29 13.56 -4.37 16.47
C ARG A 29 13.33 -3.30 15.38
N PHE A 30 13.08 -3.72 14.15
CA PHE A 30 12.84 -2.82 13.03
C PHE A 30 11.35 -2.43 12.89
N TYR A 31 10.43 -3.13 13.56
CA TYR A 31 8.99 -2.88 13.50
C TYR A 31 8.47 -2.08 14.68
N PHE A 32 7.58 -1.13 14.41
CA PHE A 32 6.92 -0.34 15.43
C PHE A 32 5.69 -1.07 15.99
N GLU A 33 5.35 -0.80 17.25
CA GLU A 33 4.19 -1.39 17.92
C GLU A 33 2.87 -1.14 17.19
N PHE A 34 2.70 0.03 16.59
CA PHE A 34 1.49 0.35 15.83
C PHE A 34 1.38 -0.43 14.52
N GLU A 35 2.51 -0.81 13.90
CA GLU A 35 2.51 -1.62 12.68
C GLU A 35 2.08 -3.05 13.03
N LYS A 36 2.63 -3.61 14.11
CA LYS A 36 2.33 -4.98 14.57
C LYS A 36 0.86 -5.19 14.94
N LYS A 37 0.24 -4.17 15.56
CA LYS A 37 -1.16 -4.20 16.01
C LYS A 37 -2.14 -3.63 14.99
N TYR A 38 -1.70 -3.44 13.74
CA TYR A 38 -2.56 -2.87 12.73
C TYR A 38 -3.67 -3.82 12.31
N ASP A 39 -4.90 -3.31 12.33
CA ASP A 39 -6.07 -4.02 11.85
C ASP A 39 -6.50 -3.50 10.46
N PRO A 40 -6.38 -4.33 9.41
CA PRO A 40 -6.74 -3.95 8.04
C PRO A 40 -8.25 -3.89 7.80
N ILE A 41 -9.07 -4.52 8.65
CA ILE A 41 -10.49 -4.78 8.41
C ILE A 41 -11.33 -3.50 8.30
N PRO A 42 -11.18 -2.48 9.16
CA PRO A 42 -12.00 -1.27 9.08
C PRO A 42 -11.83 -0.53 7.75
N VAL A 43 -10.57 -0.38 7.31
CA VAL A 43 -10.25 0.31 6.06
C VAL A 43 -10.64 -0.56 4.86
N LEU A 44 -10.45 -1.88 4.92
CA LEU A 44 -10.91 -2.81 3.89
C LEU A 44 -12.43 -2.76 3.71
N SER A 45 -13.18 -2.82 4.81
CA SER A 45 -14.65 -2.72 4.81
C SER A 45 -15.11 -1.38 4.23
N TRP A 46 -14.45 -0.28 4.59
CA TRP A 46 -14.73 1.03 4.02
C TRP A 46 -14.51 1.07 2.50
N MET A 47 -13.41 0.50 2.01
CA MET A 47 -13.11 0.41 0.57
C MET A 47 -14.13 -0.48 -0.17
N GLN A 48 -14.55 -1.60 0.43
CA GLN A 48 -15.56 -2.48 -0.15
C GLN A 48 -16.92 -1.80 -0.27
N ASN A 49 -17.33 -1.06 0.77
CA ASN A 49 -18.60 -0.33 0.76
C ASN A 49 -18.61 0.84 -0.22
N HIS A 50 -17.44 1.35 -0.60
CA HIS A 50 -17.30 2.47 -1.52
C HIS A 50 -16.47 2.11 -2.76
N SER A 51 -16.83 0.99 -3.40
CA SER A 51 -16.22 0.53 -4.65
C SER A 51 -16.31 1.52 -5.83
N VAL A 52 -17.16 2.55 -5.72
CA VAL A 52 -17.30 3.63 -6.71
C VAL A 52 -16.10 4.58 -6.71
N MET A 53 -15.38 4.74 -5.60
CA MET A 53 -14.24 5.67 -5.49
C MET A 53 -13.14 5.46 -6.55
N PRO A 54 -12.61 4.25 -6.79
CA PRO A 54 -11.60 4.04 -7.84
C PRO A 54 -12.14 4.39 -9.24
N ILE A 55 -13.40 4.07 -9.53
CA ILE A 55 -14.03 4.39 -10.81
C ILE A 55 -14.12 5.90 -10.99
N THR A 56 -14.63 6.61 -9.98
CA THR A 56 -14.72 8.08 -9.99
C THR A 56 -13.34 8.72 -10.12
N ALA A 57 -12.32 8.21 -9.42
CA ALA A 57 -10.95 8.74 -9.51
C ALA A 57 -10.38 8.62 -10.93
N VAL A 58 -10.59 7.48 -11.61
CA VAL A 58 -10.14 7.28 -13.00
C VAL A 58 -10.88 8.18 -13.98
N ILE A 59 -12.21 8.34 -13.81
CA ILE A 59 -13.01 9.25 -14.64
C ILE A 59 -12.53 10.69 -14.46
N LEU A 60 -12.37 11.13 -13.21
CA LEU A 60 -11.86 12.47 -12.89
C LEU A 60 -10.47 12.69 -13.46
N TYR A 61 -9.58 11.69 -13.37
CA TYR A 61 -8.26 11.72 -13.97
C TYR A 61 -8.33 11.89 -15.51
N ALA A 62 -9.20 11.14 -16.20
CA ALA A 62 -9.37 11.27 -17.65
C ALA A 62 -9.89 12.66 -18.06
N VAL A 63 -10.88 13.19 -17.34
CA VAL A 63 -11.41 14.55 -17.53
C VAL A 63 -10.30 15.58 -17.29
N PHE A 64 -9.57 15.45 -16.19
CA PHE A 64 -8.46 16.31 -15.84
C PHE A 64 -7.40 16.34 -16.94
N MET A 65 -7.08 15.21 -17.54
CA MET A 65 -6.13 15.10 -18.65
C MET A 65 -6.57 15.81 -19.92
N VAL A 66 -7.87 15.81 -20.24
CA VAL A 66 -8.41 16.51 -21.42
C VAL A 66 -8.45 18.02 -21.16
N VAL A 67 -9.00 18.42 -20.02
CA VAL A 67 -9.14 19.82 -19.61
C VAL A 67 -7.77 20.46 -19.43
N GLY A 68 -6.86 19.80 -18.71
CA GLY A 68 -5.51 20.27 -18.43
C GLY A 68 -4.70 20.49 -19.72
N ARG A 69 -4.79 19.56 -20.69
CA ARG A 69 -4.13 19.73 -22.00
C ARG A 69 -4.70 20.90 -22.80
N SER A 70 -6.03 21.06 -22.81
CA SER A 70 -6.69 22.18 -23.49
C SER A 70 -6.32 23.53 -22.85
N ALA A 71 -6.36 23.63 -21.53
CA ALA A 71 -6.01 24.83 -20.78
C ALA A 71 -4.53 25.22 -20.94
N MET A 72 -3.63 24.24 -21.03
CA MET A 72 -2.21 24.48 -21.25
C MET A 72 -1.87 24.79 -22.71
N LYS A 73 -2.75 24.55 -23.69
CA LYS A 73 -2.48 24.81 -25.13
C LYS A 73 -1.93 26.22 -25.37
N ASN A 74 -2.57 27.23 -24.77
CA ASN A 74 -2.23 28.65 -24.95
C ASN A 74 -1.30 29.23 -23.87
N ARG A 75 -0.81 28.43 -22.92
CA ARG A 75 0.07 28.88 -21.82
C ARG A 75 1.50 28.38 -22.00
N GLN A 76 2.48 29.09 -21.46
CA GLN A 76 3.87 28.60 -21.42
C GLN A 76 4.01 27.42 -20.44
N ALA A 77 4.93 26.49 -20.72
CA ALA A 77 5.22 25.37 -19.83
C ALA A 77 5.79 25.86 -18.49
N TRP A 78 5.32 25.32 -17.36
CA TRP A 78 5.95 25.60 -16.06
C TRP A 78 7.10 24.63 -15.82
N SER A 79 8.21 25.13 -15.27
CA SER A 79 9.44 24.38 -15.04
C SER A 79 9.58 23.89 -13.60
N TRP A 80 8.58 23.17 -13.08
CA TRP A 80 8.57 22.60 -11.72
C TRP A 80 9.38 21.30 -11.58
N ARG A 81 10.58 21.28 -12.18
CA ARG A 81 11.46 20.09 -12.20
C ARG A 81 11.85 19.63 -10.81
N ASN A 82 12.11 20.55 -9.88
CA ASN A 82 12.50 20.22 -8.52
C ASN A 82 11.35 19.57 -7.74
N ILE A 83 10.12 20.07 -7.92
CA ILE A 83 8.93 19.49 -7.28
C ILE A 83 8.69 18.08 -7.80
N LEU A 84 8.78 17.88 -9.12
CA LEU A 84 8.66 16.55 -9.73
C LEU A 84 9.76 15.60 -9.24
N ALA A 85 11.00 16.08 -9.08
CA ALA A 85 12.10 15.27 -8.55
C ALA A 85 11.85 14.86 -7.10
N VAL A 86 11.39 15.77 -6.24
CA VAL A 86 11.03 15.47 -4.85
C VAL A 86 9.85 14.50 -4.77
N TRP A 87 8.84 14.69 -5.63
CA TRP A 87 7.69 13.78 -5.73
C TRP A 87 8.12 12.36 -6.09
N ASN A 88 8.89 12.20 -7.18
CA ASN A 88 9.38 10.90 -7.63
C ASN A 88 10.33 10.25 -6.60
N LEU A 89 11.15 11.04 -5.92
CA LEU A 89 11.98 10.55 -4.82
C LEU A 89 11.10 10.06 -3.66
N SER A 90 10.04 10.78 -3.29
CA SER A 90 9.13 10.37 -2.22
C SER A 90 8.43 9.04 -2.53
N LEU A 91 7.94 8.86 -3.75
CA LEU A 91 7.33 7.60 -4.21
C LEU A 91 8.34 6.45 -4.24
N SER A 92 9.59 6.75 -4.63
CA SER A 92 10.67 5.75 -4.65
C SER A 92 11.03 5.30 -3.23
N VAL A 93 11.18 6.23 -2.29
CA VAL A 93 11.45 5.93 -0.87
C VAL A 93 10.29 5.16 -0.25
N PHE A 94 9.05 5.59 -0.51
CA PHE A 94 7.86 4.87 -0.05
C PHE A 94 7.83 3.42 -0.55
N SER A 95 8.11 3.20 -1.84
CA SER A 95 8.17 1.87 -2.44
C SER A 95 9.28 1.00 -1.83
N TRP A 96 10.45 1.60 -1.58
CA TRP A 96 11.57 0.92 -0.92
C TRP A 96 11.24 0.48 0.50
N ILE A 97 10.59 1.34 1.30
CA ILE A 97 10.17 0.98 2.65
C ILE A 97 9.11 -0.12 2.59
N GLY A 98 8.09 0.02 1.75
CA GLY A 98 7.08 -1.01 1.54
C GLY A 98 7.67 -2.37 1.17
N MET A 99 8.66 -2.39 0.28
CA MET A 99 9.38 -3.62 -0.08
C MET A 99 10.06 -4.25 1.13
N PHE A 100 10.84 -3.50 1.92
CA PHE A 100 11.52 -4.05 3.09
C PHE A 100 10.58 -4.59 4.17
N ARG A 101 9.36 -4.04 4.23
CA ARG A 101 8.35 -4.40 5.23
C ARG A 101 7.51 -5.60 4.83
N THR A 102 7.43 -5.90 3.53
CA THR A 102 6.54 -6.92 2.99
C THR A 102 7.32 -8.10 2.39
N ALA A 103 8.48 -7.86 1.79
CA ALA A 103 9.30 -8.90 1.17
C ALA A 103 9.79 -10.01 2.14
N PRO A 104 10.24 -9.72 3.38
CA PRO A 104 10.66 -10.78 4.29
C PRO A 104 9.54 -11.77 4.63
N GLN A 105 8.33 -11.27 4.86
CA GLN A 105 7.15 -12.10 5.11
C GLN A 105 6.74 -12.90 3.87
N LEU A 106 6.84 -12.29 2.68
CA LEU A 106 6.58 -12.99 1.43
C LEU A 106 7.55 -14.15 1.21
N ILE A 107 8.85 -13.91 1.40
CA ILE A 107 9.89 -14.93 1.27
C ILE A 107 9.67 -16.05 2.30
N TYR A 108 9.32 -15.69 3.54
CA TYR A 108 9.00 -16.67 4.57
C TYR A 108 7.80 -17.54 4.19
N ASN A 109 6.69 -16.94 3.76
CA ASN A 109 5.50 -17.68 3.36
C ASN A 109 5.77 -18.59 2.16
N LEU A 110 6.56 -18.14 1.18
CA LEU A 110 6.95 -18.95 0.01
C LEU A 110 7.89 -20.12 0.34
N THR A 111 8.71 -19.99 1.40
CA THR A 111 9.67 -21.04 1.79
C THR A 111 9.11 -22.03 2.81
N THR A 112 8.13 -21.63 3.61
CA THR A 112 7.57 -22.45 4.68
C THR A 112 6.22 -23.07 4.37
N MET A 113 5.41 -22.42 3.52
CA MET A 113 4.07 -22.90 3.16
C MET A 113 4.06 -23.43 1.73
N SER A 114 3.15 -24.36 1.42
CA SER A 114 2.98 -24.81 0.04
C SER A 114 2.44 -23.68 -0.84
N LEU A 115 2.72 -23.71 -2.15
CA LEU A 115 2.17 -22.71 -3.08
C LEU A 115 0.64 -22.68 -3.06
N ARG A 116 0.00 -23.84 -2.88
CA ARG A 116 -1.45 -23.95 -2.76
C ARG A 116 -1.94 -23.22 -1.51
N ASP A 117 -1.27 -23.39 -0.38
CA ASP A 117 -1.67 -22.74 0.87
C ASP A 117 -1.46 -21.23 0.80
N ASN A 118 -0.37 -20.78 0.18
CA ASN A 118 -0.12 -19.36 -0.08
C ASN A 118 -1.22 -18.68 -0.92
N MET A 119 -1.81 -19.39 -1.88
CA MET A 119 -2.81 -18.84 -2.80
C MET A 119 -4.25 -19.06 -2.34
N CYS A 120 -4.54 -20.13 -1.61
CA CYS A 120 -5.90 -20.54 -1.26
C CYS A 120 -6.30 -20.19 0.17
N LEU A 121 -5.35 -19.92 1.07
CA LEU A 121 -5.67 -19.47 2.42
C LEU A 121 -6.09 -18.01 2.41
N ASP A 122 -6.92 -17.65 3.40
CA ASP A 122 -7.38 -16.27 3.55
C ASP A 122 -6.18 -15.33 3.69
N PRO A 123 -6.05 -14.30 2.84
CA PRO A 123 -4.95 -13.35 2.94
C PRO A 123 -4.88 -12.67 4.30
N GLN A 124 -6.00 -12.50 5.02
CA GLN A 124 -6.02 -11.94 6.37
C GLN A 124 -5.25 -12.81 7.38
N MET A 125 -5.11 -14.10 7.14
CA MET A 125 -4.38 -15.02 8.02
C MET A 125 -2.88 -15.05 7.73
N THR A 126 -2.48 -14.77 6.49
CA THR A 126 -1.13 -15.07 5.98
C THR A 126 -0.29 -13.83 5.72
N TYR A 127 -0.85 -12.80 5.11
CA TYR A 127 -0.08 -11.65 4.57
C TYR A 127 -0.77 -10.29 4.72
N GLY A 128 -2.07 -10.28 4.96
CA GLY A 128 -2.92 -9.10 4.95
C GLY A 128 -3.12 -8.44 6.31
N SER A 129 -2.57 -9.00 7.39
CA SER A 129 -2.76 -8.49 8.76
C SER A 129 -1.43 -8.11 9.42
N GLY A 130 -1.52 -7.29 10.48
CA GLY A 130 -0.34 -6.86 11.21
C GLY A 130 0.55 -5.93 10.38
N SER A 131 1.87 -6.06 10.55
CA SER A 131 2.79 -5.11 9.93
C SER A 131 2.79 -5.15 8.41
N SER A 132 2.76 -6.32 7.78
CA SER A 132 2.65 -6.42 6.31
C SER A 132 1.32 -5.90 5.80
N GLY A 133 0.23 -6.16 6.53
CA GLY A 133 -1.11 -5.68 6.20
C GLY A 133 -1.18 -4.16 6.08
N LEU A 134 -0.57 -3.45 7.03
CA LEU A 134 -0.46 -1.99 7.00
C LEU A 134 0.24 -1.49 5.73
N TRP A 135 1.41 -2.04 5.41
CA TRP A 135 2.20 -1.59 4.26
C TRP A 135 1.55 -1.95 2.92
N VAL A 136 0.90 -3.12 2.83
CA VAL A 136 0.10 -3.50 1.67
C VAL A 136 -1.08 -2.55 1.49
N GLN A 137 -1.79 -2.21 2.57
CA GLN A 137 -2.92 -1.30 2.50
C GLN A 137 -2.51 0.13 2.11
N LEU A 138 -1.40 0.63 2.66
CA LEU A 138 -0.84 1.92 2.26
C LEU A 138 -0.41 1.90 0.78
N PHE A 139 0.17 0.81 0.29
CA PHE A 139 0.53 0.66 -1.12
C PHE A 139 -0.69 0.65 -2.05
N ILE A 140 -1.80 0.04 -1.63
CA ILE A 140 -3.06 0.11 -2.39
C ILE A 140 -3.57 1.56 -2.45
N LEU A 141 -3.55 2.27 -1.31
CA LEU A 141 -3.99 3.66 -1.23
C LEU A 141 -3.05 4.62 -1.97
N SER A 142 -1.76 4.30 -2.13
CA SER A 142 -0.80 5.15 -2.84
C SER A 142 -1.10 5.30 -4.34
N LYS A 143 -1.92 4.42 -4.92
CA LYS A 143 -2.37 4.54 -6.33
C LYS A 143 -3.16 5.81 -6.61
N PHE A 144 -3.87 6.36 -5.62
CA PHE A 144 -4.56 7.64 -5.79
C PHE A 144 -3.57 8.81 -5.90
N PRO A 145 -2.58 8.97 -4.99
CA PRO A 145 -1.47 9.89 -5.16
C PRO A 145 -0.70 9.73 -6.48
N GLU A 146 -0.43 8.51 -6.94
CA GLU A 146 0.30 8.27 -8.20
C GLU A 146 -0.35 8.95 -9.42
N LEU A 147 -1.68 9.14 -9.41
CA LEU A 147 -2.39 9.87 -10.48
C LEU A 147 -1.94 11.34 -10.62
N PHE A 148 -1.36 11.94 -9.56
CA PHE A 148 -0.79 13.28 -9.62
C PHE A 148 0.51 13.37 -10.42
N ASP A 149 1.18 12.25 -10.74
CA ASP A 149 2.36 12.31 -11.61
C ASP A 149 2.01 12.91 -12.98
N THR A 150 0.86 12.52 -13.53
CA THR A 150 0.41 13.01 -14.84
C THR A 150 0.00 14.48 -14.83
N PHE A 151 -0.40 15.01 -13.67
CA PHE A 151 -0.61 16.45 -13.50
C PHE A 151 0.67 17.24 -13.81
N PHE A 152 1.80 16.80 -13.26
CA PHE A 152 3.08 17.44 -13.53
C PHE A 152 3.48 17.30 -14.99
N ILE A 153 3.20 16.17 -15.65
CA ILE A 153 3.47 15.98 -17.09
C ILE A 153 2.69 17.00 -17.93
N VAL A 154 1.38 17.16 -17.69
CA VAL A 154 0.52 18.11 -18.41
C VAL A 154 1.00 19.54 -18.24
N ILE A 155 1.40 19.92 -17.02
CA ILE A 155 1.91 21.25 -16.72
C ILE A 155 3.24 21.56 -17.42
N HIS A 156 4.13 20.58 -17.50
CA HIS A 156 5.44 20.77 -18.13
C HIS A 156 5.37 20.70 -19.65
N LYS A 157 4.20 20.38 -20.24
CA LYS A 157 4.05 20.10 -21.68
C LYS A 157 5.09 19.10 -22.20
N LYS A 158 5.49 18.14 -21.36
CA LYS A 158 6.39 17.08 -21.82
C LYS A 158 5.59 16.17 -22.77
N PRO A 159 6.16 15.80 -23.94
CA PRO A 159 5.53 14.88 -24.87
C PRO A 159 5.29 13.51 -24.24
#